data_AF-U4UT01-F1
#
_entry.id   AF-U4UT01-F1
#
_cell.length_a   1.000
_cell.length_b   1.000
_cell.length_c   1.000
_cell.angle_alpha   90.00
_cell.angle_beta   90.00
_cell.angle_gamma   90.00
#
_symmetry.space_group_name_H-M   'P 1'
#
loop_
_entity.id
_entity.type
_entity.pdbx_description
1 polymer ?
#
loop_
_entity_poly.entity_id
_entity_poly.type
_entity_poly.pdbx_seq_one_letter_code
_entity_poly.pdbx_strand_id
1 'polypeptide(L)'
;MLNGLLDTEISSSMSLRAMHLNVPRAVRVGHSVTLGCQYDLEGAALYSVKWYRDQVEFYRFVPKEEPPIRVFPIDGIRVDVSSRSK
;
A
#
# COMPACT_ATOMS: atom_id res chain seq x y z
N MET A 1 5.04 34.45 -38.70
CA MET A 1 5.41 33.04 -38.89
C MET A 1 6.85 32.91 -38.43
N LEU A 2 7.29 32.17 -37.43
CA LEU A 2 6.78 31.05 -36.63
C LEU A 2 7.52 31.19 -35.28
N ASN A 3 6.87 30.95 -34.14
CA ASN A 3 7.53 30.45 -32.92
C ASN A 3 6.44 29.76 -32.11
N GLY A 4 6.07 28.56 -32.58
CA GLY A 4 5.12 27.68 -31.93
C GLY A 4 5.78 26.98 -30.75
N LEU A 5 5.14 27.14 -29.59
CA LEU A 5 4.81 26.07 -28.65
C LEU A 5 5.91 25.02 -28.43
N LEU A 6 6.74 25.28 -27.42
CA LEU A 6 7.24 24.23 -26.55
C LEU A 6 6.63 24.43 -25.16
N ASP A 7 5.30 24.51 -25.11
CA ASP A 7 4.58 24.11 -23.90
C ASP A 7 4.80 22.61 -23.79
N THR A 8 5.91 22.25 -23.15
CA THR A 8 6.16 20.89 -22.72
C THR A 8 5.03 20.60 -21.77
N GLU A 9 4.01 19.89 -22.24
CA GLU A 9 2.95 19.31 -21.40
C GLU A 9 3.66 18.54 -20.29
N ILE A 10 3.81 19.18 -19.13
CA ILE A 10 4.20 18.50 -17.91
C ILE A 10 3.01 17.60 -17.64
N SER A 11 3.06 16.38 -18.16
CA SER A 11 2.12 15.32 -17.84
C SER A 11 2.18 15.17 -16.32
N SER A 12 1.16 15.71 -15.64
CA SER A 12 1.03 15.58 -14.20
C SER A 12 1.00 14.08 -13.93
N SER A 13 2.07 13.55 -13.36
CA SER A 13 2.08 12.17 -12.90
C SER A 13 0.92 12.01 -11.93
N MET A 14 -0.06 11.18 -12.29
CA MET A 14 -1.12 10.75 -11.38
C MET A 14 -0.47 9.88 -10.30
N SER A 15 0.10 10.55 -9.30
CA SER A 15 0.53 9.92 -8.06
C SER A 15 -0.68 9.80 -7.13
N LEU A 16 -0.65 8.80 -6.25
CA LEU A 16 -1.67 8.61 -5.23
C LEU A 16 -1.78 9.91 -4.39
N ARG A 17 -2.95 10.55 -4.38
CA ARG A 17 -3.18 11.71 -3.52
C ARG A 17 -3.37 11.22 -2.09
N ALA A 18 -2.73 11.91 -1.13
CA ALA A 18 -2.94 11.70 0.31
C ALA A 18 -2.76 10.24 0.81
N MET A 19 -1.56 9.68 0.65
CA MET A 19 -1.18 8.42 1.32
C MET A 19 -0.75 8.68 2.76
N HIS A 20 -1.37 7.98 3.73
CA HIS A 20 -0.97 8.03 5.14
C HIS A 20 -0.74 6.63 5.71
N LEU A 21 0.48 6.41 6.23
CA LEU A 21 0.87 5.16 6.89
C LEU A 21 0.80 5.33 8.41
N ASN A 22 -0.02 4.50 9.05
CA ASN A 22 -0.05 4.38 10.49
C ASN A 22 0.73 3.12 10.90
N VAL A 23 1.99 3.31 11.28
CA VAL A 23 2.90 2.25 11.69
C VAL A 23 3.60 2.68 12.98
N PRO A 24 3.46 1.93 14.09
CA PRO A 24 4.19 2.22 15.31
C PRO A 24 5.70 2.10 15.11
N ARG A 25 6.46 2.99 15.75
CA ARG A 25 7.93 2.99 15.68
C ARG A 25 8.55 1.68 16.15
N ALA A 26 7.98 1.08 17.19
CA ALA A 26 8.41 -0.18 17.76
C ALA A 26 7.24 -0.86 18.48
N VAL A 27 7.30 -2.19 18.56
CA VAL A 27 6.31 -3.03 19.24
C VAL A 27 7.06 -3.99 20.15
N ARG A 28 6.51 -4.26 21.33
CA ARG A 28 7.10 -5.21 22.27
C ARG A 28 6.93 -6.65 21.74
N VAL A 29 7.98 -7.46 21.88
CA VAL A 29 7.94 -8.87 21.48
C VAL A 29 6.76 -9.59 22.16
N GLY A 30 6.00 -10.35 21.38
CA GLY A 30 4.82 -11.08 21.84
C GLY A 30 3.52 -10.27 21.83
N HIS A 31 3.56 -8.96 21.52
CA HIS A 31 2.36 -8.14 21.36
C HIS A 31 1.95 -7.99 19.89
N SER A 32 0.65 -7.78 19.66
CA SER A 32 0.08 -7.50 18.34
C SER A 32 0.18 -6.02 17.99
N VAL A 33 0.19 -5.72 16.70
CA VAL A 33 0.14 -4.37 16.14
C VAL A 33 -0.72 -4.34 14.90
N THR A 34 -1.37 -3.20 14.64
CA THR A 34 -2.10 -2.94 13.40
C THR A 34 -1.26 -2.04 12.49
N LEU A 35 -1.07 -2.46 11.24
CA LEU A 35 -0.43 -1.66 10.20
C LEU A 35 -1.52 -1.02 9.33
N GLY A 36 -1.72 0.29 9.47
CA GLY A 36 -2.74 1.04 8.74
C GLY A 36 -2.17 1.71 7.49
N CYS A 37 -2.90 1.61 6.38
CA CYS A 37 -2.61 2.36 5.16
C CYS A 37 -3.90 3.04 4.68
N GLN A 38 -3.93 4.36 4.72
CA GLN A 38 -5.01 5.19 4.20
C GLN A 38 -4.56 5.79 2.87
N TYR A 39 -5.43 5.79 1.88
CA TYR A 39 -5.13 6.30 0.54
C TYR A 39 -6.40 6.85 -0.12
N ASP A 40 -6.23 7.90 -0.94
CA ASP A 40 -7.26 8.38 -1.86
C ASP A 40 -6.89 7.98 -3.28
N LEU A 41 -7.80 7.24 -3.95
CA LEU A 41 -7.60 6.76 -5.31
C LEU A 41 -8.19 7.70 -6.36
N GLU A 42 -8.89 8.76 -5.96
CA GLU A 42 -9.51 9.72 -6.88
C GLU A 42 -10.38 9.04 -7.97
N GLY A 43 -11.06 7.95 -7.60
CA GLY A 43 -11.90 7.14 -8.50
C GLY A 43 -11.18 6.00 -9.25
N ALA A 44 -9.85 5.87 -9.11
CA ALA A 44 -9.10 4.76 -9.66
C ALA A 44 -9.29 3.46 -8.85
N ALA A 45 -8.99 2.32 -9.47
CA ALA A 45 -8.98 1.03 -8.80
C ALA A 45 -7.66 0.77 -8.09
N LEU A 46 -7.70 0.26 -6.86
CA LEU A 46 -6.51 -0.20 -6.16
C LEU A 46 -5.90 -1.40 -6.89
N TYR A 47 -4.61 -1.30 -7.23
CA TYR A 47 -3.88 -2.42 -7.80
C TYR A 47 -3.51 -3.46 -6.73
N SER A 48 -2.76 -3.05 -5.71
CA SER A 48 -2.39 -3.93 -4.58
C SER A 48 -1.91 -3.14 -3.37
N VAL A 49 -2.01 -3.74 -2.18
CA VAL A 49 -1.33 -3.31 -0.95
C VAL A 49 -0.40 -4.44 -0.53
N LYS A 50 0.87 -4.13 -0.24
CA LYS A 50 1.88 -5.11 0.16
C LYS A 50 2.64 -4.62 1.38
N TRP A 51 2.91 -5.51 2.32
CA TRP A 51 3.78 -5.23 3.47
C TRP A 51 5.04 -6.08 3.42
N TYR A 52 6.16 -5.44 3.73
CA TYR A 52 7.49 -6.03 3.72
C TYR A 52 8.18 -5.85 5.06
N ARG A 53 8.95 -6.86 5.45
CA ARG A 53 9.91 -6.80 6.55
C ARG A 53 11.27 -7.14 5.96
N ASP A 54 12.23 -6.22 6.04
CA ASP A 54 13.62 -6.44 5.60
C ASP A 54 13.70 -7.07 4.18
N GLN A 55 12.92 -6.52 3.23
CA GLN A 55 12.75 -6.99 1.84
C GLN A 55 11.90 -8.25 1.64
N VAL A 56 11.48 -8.93 2.70
CA VAL A 56 10.61 -10.11 2.61
C VAL A 56 9.15 -9.68 2.70
N GLU A 57 8.38 -10.00 1.67
CA GLU A 57 6.93 -9.79 1.67
C GLU A 57 6.28 -10.73 2.68
N PHE A 58 5.40 -10.21 3.53
CA PHE A 58 4.67 -11.03 4.52
C PHE A 58 3.14 -10.90 4.40
N TYR A 59 2.64 -9.88 3.70
CA TYR A 59 1.22 -9.69 3.43
C TYR A 59 0.99 -9.04 2.07
N ARG A 60 -0.05 -9.48 1.37
CA ARG A 60 -0.55 -8.89 0.13
C ARG A 60 -2.07 -8.86 0.10
N PHE A 61 -2.62 -7.73 -0.32
CA PHE A 61 -4.01 -7.57 -0.72
C PHE A 61 -4.11 -7.13 -2.17
N VAL A 62 -4.81 -7.90 -3.00
CA VAL A 62 -5.12 -7.59 -4.41
C VAL A 62 -6.63 -7.73 -4.60
N PRO A 63 -7.39 -6.62 -4.74
CA PRO A 63 -8.85 -6.67 -4.80
C PRO A 63 -9.42 -7.55 -5.93
N LYS A 64 -8.66 -7.70 -7.02
CA LYS A 64 -9.07 -8.43 -8.22
C LYS A 64 -8.74 -9.93 -8.20
N GLU A 65 -8.11 -10.43 -7.14
CA GLU A 65 -7.75 -11.84 -7.02
C GLU A 65 -8.72 -12.59 -6.08
N GLU A 66 -8.79 -13.91 -6.26
CA GLU A 66 -9.52 -14.82 -5.39
C GLU A 66 -8.58 -15.94 -4.90
N PRO A 67 -8.28 -16.01 -3.58
CA PRO A 67 -8.66 -15.05 -2.54
C PRO A 67 -7.91 -13.71 -2.67
N PRO A 68 -8.50 -12.59 -2.21
CA PRO A 68 -7.90 -11.26 -2.36
C PRO A 68 -6.74 -11.01 -1.40
N ILE A 69 -6.58 -11.85 -0.38
CA ILE A 69 -5.52 -11.75 0.63
C ILE A 69 -4.59 -12.95 0.50
N ARG A 70 -3.28 -12.68 0.49
CA ARG A 70 -2.23 -13.69 0.64
C ARG A 70 -1.31 -13.31 1.78
N VAL A 71 -0.98 -14.30 2.62
CA VAL A 71 -0.02 -14.18 3.71
C VAL A 71 1.20 -15.02 3.36
N PHE A 72 2.38 -14.43 3.50
CA PHE A 72 3.66 -15.11 3.30
C PHE A 72 4.32 -15.25 4.67
N PRO A 73 4.41 -16.47 5.22
CA PRO A 73 4.98 -16.66 6.55
C PRO A 73 6.45 -16.22 6.60
N ILE A 74 6.80 -15.50 7.66
CA ILE A 74 8.19 -15.18 8.00
C ILE A 74 8.41 -15.50 9.46
N ASP A 75 9.63 -15.92 9.81
CA ASP A 75 9.94 -16.34 11.17
C ASP A 75 9.71 -15.19 12.18
N GLY A 76 9.00 -15.51 13.25
CA GLY A 76 8.71 -14.56 14.33
C GLY A 76 7.55 -13.59 14.08
N ILE A 77 6.89 -13.62 12.91
CA ILE A 77 5.69 -12.79 12.64
C ILE A 77 4.48 -13.67 12.35
N ARG A 78 3.35 -13.35 13.00
CA ARG A 78 2.03 -13.92 12.69
C ARG A 78 1.13 -12.81 12.18
N VAL A 79 0.52 -13.02 11.02
CA VAL A 79 -0.40 -12.06 10.41
C VAL A 79 -1.83 -12.44 10.75
N ASP A 80 -2.54 -11.54 11.42
CA ASP A 80 -3.98 -11.65 11.65
C ASP A 80 -4.74 -10.94 10.52
N VAL A 81 -5.49 -11.71 9.73
CA VAL A 81 -6.29 -11.20 8.60
C VAL A 81 -7.75 -10.91 8.98
N SER A 82 -8.14 -11.17 10.23
CA SER A 82 -9.51 -10.97 10.70
C SER A 82 -9.85 -9.49 10.90
N SER A 83 -8.87 -8.65 11.23
CA SER A 83 -9.05 -7.22 11.43
C SER A 83 -8.91 -6.43 10.12
N ARG A 84 -9.97 -6.39 9.30
CA ARG A 84 -10.05 -5.42 8.19
C ARG A 84 -10.63 -4.10 8.72
N SER A 85 -9.85 -3.01 8.68
CA SER A 85 -10.44 -1.67 8.69
C SER A 85 -11.07 -1.43 7.31
N LYS A 86 -12.34 -1.04 7.32
CA LYS A 86 -13.11 -0.65 6.13
C LYS A 86 -12.47 0.52 5.40
#